data_AF-Q0FDK7-F1
#
_entry.id   AF-Q0FDK7-F1
#
_cell.length_a   1.000
_cell.length_b   1.000
_cell.length_c   1.000
_cell.angle_alpha   90.00
_cell.angle_beta   90.00
_cell.angle_gamma   90.00
#
_symmetry.space_group_name_H-M   'P 1'
#
loop_
_entity.id
_entity.type
_entity.pdbx_description
1 polymer ?
#
loop_
_entity_poly.entity_id
_entity_poly.type
_entity_poly.pdbx_seq_one_letter_code
_entity_poly.pdbx_strand_id
1 'polypeptide(L)'
;MHIAPFDNKNKPIVDIDDPTVPLNYFNIVKLTKGQAFEYAVPGFETCIVPATGTVDVDVEGFKCDGLGQRTEDVWDGEPEGVYVPTAAKATMVCTSAEAEIFIAGARYDKILDAFAVRTNELDKVQYGSDETKTHRKIKHILGTKYHDKVGRLLVSELFTVGEGGWSGFPSHKHDTDRLPLETRHDETYNFRFKPSHGSGVQMLQREDGKSGDAYHLVDGSTICLDSGYHPCAVLPGYQMYYFTILGGLSQRSLVQYFQPSHADQLETIPGIKDMIAKFK
;
A
#
# COMPACT_ATOMS: atom_id res chain seq x y z
N MET A 1 1.72 -15.33 -4.62
CA MET A 1 2.67 -14.45 -3.89
C MET A 1 3.30 -13.40 -4.80
N HIS A 2 4.34 -13.69 -5.60
CA HIS A 2 4.90 -12.73 -6.56
C HIS A 2 4.18 -12.80 -7.90
N ILE A 3 3.66 -11.66 -8.35
CA ILE A 3 3.02 -11.47 -9.64
C ILE A 3 3.92 -10.52 -10.43
N ALA A 4 4.55 -11.04 -11.48
CA ALA A 4 5.36 -10.25 -12.41
C ALA A 4 4.49 -9.20 -13.12
N PRO A 5 5.04 -8.03 -13.50
CA PRO A 5 4.27 -7.00 -14.20
C PRO A 5 3.70 -7.53 -15.52
N PHE A 6 2.47 -7.15 -15.81
CA PHE A 6 1.77 -7.50 -17.04
C PHE A 6 0.70 -6.44 -17.35
N ASP A 7 0.21 -6.41 -18.60
CA ASP A 7 -1.00 -5.66 -18.93
C ASP A 7 -2.21 -6.43 -18.41
N ASN A 8 -2.75 -5.96 -17.28
CA ASN A 8 -3.93 -6.53 -16.64
C ASN A 8 -5.24 -6.16 -17.36
N LYS A 9 -5.21 -5.34 -18.42
CA LYS A 9 -6.39 -4.91 -19.18
C LYS A 9 -7.48 -4.31 -18.29
N ASN A 10 -7.04 -3.54 -17.29
CA ASN A 10 -7.88 -2.94 -16.23
C ASN A 10 -8.69 -3.96 -15.41
N LYS A 11 -8.33 -5.25 -15.43
CA LYS A 11 -8.89 -6.29 -14.55
C LYS A 11 -8.09 -6.39 -13.25
N PRO A 12 -8.73 -6.78 -12.13
CA PRO A 12 -8.03 -6.93 -10.85
C PRO A 12 -6.77 -7.78 -10.97
N ILE A 13 -5.68 -7.31 -10.36
CA ILE A 13 -4.43 -8.07 -10.20
C ILE A 13 -4.56 -9.02 -9.02
N VAL A 14 -5.20 -8.55 -7.95
CA VAL A 14 -5.66 -9.34 -6.79
C VAL A 14 -7.17 -9.15 -6.76
N ASP A 15 -7.90 -10.20 -7.14
CA ASP A 15 -9.36 -10.17 -7.15
C ASP A 15 -9.91 -10.56 -5.78
N ILE A 16 -11.23 -10.41 -5.61
CA ILE A 16 -11.92 -10.93 -4.43
C ILE A 16 -11.68 -12.44 -4.28
N ASP A 17 -11.62 -12.91 -3.04
CA ASP A 17 -11.35 -14.32 -2.70
C ASP A 17 -9.98 -14.83 -3.20
N ASP A 18 -8.98 -13.95 -3.38
CA ASP A 18 -7.61 -14.38 -3.65
C ASP A 18 -7.15 -15.42 -2.62
N PRO A 19 -6.58 -16.56 -3.05
CA PRO A 19 -6.24 -17.65 -2.13
C PRO A 19 -5.04 -17.34 -1.21
N THR A 20 -4.28 -16.28 -1.50
CA THR A 20 -3.12 -15.85 -0.71
C THR A 20 -3.52 -14.74 0.28
N VAL A 21 -4.28 -13.76 -0.20
CA VAL A 21 -4.66 -12.55 0.55
C VAL A 21 -6.18 -12.29 0.47
N PRO A 22 -7.02 -13.19 1.00
CA PRO A 22 -8.48 -13.12 0.83
C PRO A 22 -9.14 -11.88 1.45
N LEU A 23 -8.41 -11.11 2.28
CA LEU A 23 -8.90 -9.85 2.84
C LEU A 23 -8.60 -8.65 1.94
N ASN A 24 -7.77 -8.77 0.91
CA ASN A 24 -7.35 -7.66 0.06
C ASN A 24 -7.94 -7.73 -1.35
N TYR A 25 -8.05 -6.57 -1.97
CA TYR A 25 -8.33 -6.41 -3.40
C TYR A 25 -7.34 -5.38 -3.97
N PHE A 26 -6.87 -5.61 -5.19
CA PHE A 26 -6.00 -4.66 -5.87
C PHE A 26 -6.20 -4.67 -7.38
N ASN A 27 -6.38 -3.48 -7.94
CA ASN A 27 -6.41 -3.27 -9.39
C ASN A 27 -5.54 -2.06 -9.78
N ILE A 28 -4.94 -2.14 -10.96
CA ILE A 28 -4.32 -1.00 -11.63
C ILE A 28 -5.15 -0.70 -12.87
N VAL A 29 -5.70 0.51 -12.95
CA VAL A 29 -6.52 0.96 -14.07
C VAL A 29 -5.75 2.05 -14.81
N LYS A 30 -5.59 1.89 -16.12
CA LYS A 30 -4.99 2.89 -17.00
C LYS A 30 -6.05 3.48 -17.91
N LEU A 31 -6.13 4.81 -17.94
CA LEU A 31 -7.11 5.58 -18.70
C LEU A 31 -6.45 6.70 -19.47
N THR A 32 -6.96 6.98 -20.67
CA THR A 32 -6.64 8.19 -21.43
C THR A 32 -7.75 9.23 -21.30
N LYS A 33 -7.47 10.48 -21.66
CA LYS A 33 -8.41 11.60 -21.51
C LYS A 33 -9.83 11.28 -21.99
N GLY A 34 -10.80 11.49 -21.12
CA GLY A 34 -12.23 11.27 -21.39
C GLY A 34 -12.68 9.82 -21.28
N GLN A 35 -11.77 8.85 -21.11
CA GLN A 35 -12.16 7.48 -20.79
C GLN A 35 -12.69 7.42 -19.36
N ALA A 36 -13.75 6.65 -19.20
CA ALA A 36 -14.36 6.36 -17.90
C ALA A 36 -14.12 4.90 -17.53
N PHE A 37 -13.90 4.65 -16.24
CA PHE A 37 -13.91 3.32 -15.66
C PHE A 37 -14.90 3.28 -14.52
N GLU A 38 -15.79 2.31 -14.57
CA GLU A 38 -16.86 2.11 -13.61
C GLU A 38 -16.66 0.76 -12.94
N TYR A 39 -16.78 0.71 -11.62
CA TYR A 39 -16.63 -0.52 -10.87
C TYR A 39 -17.46 -0.53 -9.58
N ALA A 40 -17.67 -1.74 -9.07
CA ALA A 40 -18.14 -2.00 -7.72
C ALA A 40 -17.48 -3.32 -7.27
N VAL A 41 -17.11 -3.41 -5.99
CA VAL A 41 -16.51 -4.62 -5.42
C VAL A 41 -17.37 -5.06 -4.23
N PRO A 42 -18.39 -5.94 -4.44
CA PRO A 42 -19.26 -6.39 -3.36
C PRO A 42 -18.48 -7.02 -2.21
N GLY A 43 -18.81 -6.64 -0.97
CA GLY A 43 -18.13 -7.15 0.23
C GLY A 43 -16.77 -6.50 0.55
N PHE A 44 -16.32 -5.54 -0.27
CA PHE A 44 -15.07 -4.82 -0.09
C PHE A 44 -15.31 -3.32 -0.09
N GLU A 45 -14.70 -2.63 0.88
CA GLU A 45 -14.46 -1.20 0.77
C GLU A 45 -13.21 -0.98 -0.08
N THR A 46 -13.15 0.13 -0.81
CA THR A 46 -12.00 0.44 -1.68
C THR A 46 -11.49 1.87 -1.54
N CYS A 47 -10.30 2.13 -2.06
CA CYS A 47 -9.69 3.44 -2.16
C CYS A 47 -9.13 3.64 -3.56
N ILE A 48 -9.60 4.68 -4.25
CA ILE A 48 -9.12 5.11 -5.57
C ILE A 48 -7.95 6.07 -5.34
N VAL A 49 -6.78 5.73 -5.85
CA VAL A 49 -5.54 6.50 -5.67
C VAL A 49 -4.84 6.66 -7.02
N PRO A 50 -4.88 7.85 -7.64
CA PRO A 50 -4.09 8.13 -8.84
C PRO A 50 -2.59 8.05 -8.51
N ALA A 51 -1.89 7.10 -9.14
CA ALA A 51 -0.44 7.00 -9.08
C ALA A 51 0.21 8.08 -9.94
N THR A 52 -0.37 8.34 -11.12
CA THR A 52 -0.08 9.46 -12.02
C THR A 52 -1.36 9.92 -12.71
N GLY A 53 -1.36 11.16 -13.21
CA GLY A 53 -2.49 11.78 -13.89
C GLY A 53 -3.57 12.28 -12.92
N THR A 54 -4.70 12.67 -13.52
CA THR A 54 -5.82 13.31 -12.83
C THR A 54 -7.13 12.71 -13.29
N VAL A 55 -8.02 12.42 -12.34
CA VAL A 55 -9.36 11.88 -12.61
C VAL A 55 -10.42 12.64 -11.83
N ASP A 56 -11.63 12.72 -12.38
CA ASP A 56 -12.84 13.10 -11.64
C ASP A 56 -13.53 11.82 -11.16
N VAL A 57 -13.96 11.77 -9.90
CA VAL A 57 -14.57 10.60 -9.26
C VAL A 57 -16.00 10.91 -8.82
N ASP A 58 -16.92 10.00 -9.12
CA ASP A 58 -18.29 9.97 -8.60
C ASP A 58 -18.54 8.65 -7.87
N VAL A 59 -18.93 8.72 -6.60
CA VAL A 59 -19.32 7.58 -5.76
C VAL A 59 -20.76 7.79 -5.32
N GLU A 60 -21.70 7.24 -6.10
CA GLU A 60 -23.14 7.33 -5.86
C GLU A 60 -23.64 8.75 -5.50
N GLY A 61 -23.10 9.78 -6.17
CA GLY A 61 -23.46 11.18 -5.95
C GLY A 61 -22.47 11.97 -5.09
N PHE A 62 -21.55 11.32 -4.37
CA PHE A 62 -20.38 12.00 -3.81
C PHE A 62 -19.39 12.28 -4.94
N LYS A 63 -19.09 13.56 -5.18
CA LYS A 63 -18.21 14.01 -6.27
C LYS A 63 -16.89 14.53 -5.76
N CYS A 64 -15.82 14.14 -6.44
CA CYS A 64 -14.45 14.55 -6.17
C CYS A 64 -13.74 14.82 -7.49
N ASP A 65 -13.75 16.08 -7.91
CA ASP A 65 -13.12 16.52 -9.16
C ASP A 65 -11.62 16.73 -8.98
N GLY A 66 -10.82 16.49 -10.02
CA GLY A 66 -9.40 16.78 -10.03
C GLY A 66 -8.60 15.99 -8.98
N LEU A 67 -8.91 14.71 -8.78
CA LEU A 67 -8.15 13.82 -7.91
C LEU A 67 -6.83 13.43 -8.57
N GLY A 68 -5.71 13.66 -7.89
CA GLY A 68 -4.37 13.32 -8.38
C GLY A 68 -3.69 14.47 -9.13
N GLN A 69 -2.45 14.77 -8.74
CA GLN A 69 -1.67 15.92 -9.23
C GLN A 69 -0.30 15.53 -9.81
N ARG A 70 0.06 14.26 -9.73
CA ARG A 70 1.32 13.71 -10.23
C ARG A 70 1.31 13.59 -11.73
N THR A 71 2.43 13.88 -12.38
CA THR A 71 2.52 13.94 -13.84
C THR A 71 3.48 12.91 -14.42
N GLU A 72 4.68 12.78 -13.84
CA GLU A 72 5.74 11.92 -14.34
C GLU A 72 5.71 10.55 -13.67
N ASP A 73 5.76 10.52 -12.33
CA ASP A 73 5.90 9.31 -11.55
C ASP A 73 5.45 9.51 -10.09
N VAL A 74 5.55 8.48 -9.26
CA VAL A 74 5.14 8.54 -7.84
C VAL A 74 6.02 9.45 -6.97
N TRP A 75 7.18 9.91 -7.47
CA TRP A 75 8.11 10.78 -6.74
C TRP A 75 7.85 12.27 -6.98
N ASP A 76 7.16 12.66 -8.06
CA ASP A 76 6.97 14.07 -8.44
C ASP A 76 5.90 14.81 -7.63
N GLY A 77 5.18 14.11 -6.74
CA GLY A 77 4.12 14.71 -5.94
C GLY A 77 3.60 13.88 -4.78
N GLU A 78 2.53 14.37 -4.18
CA GLU A 78 1.83 13.74 -3.06
C GLU A 78 0.61 12.94 -3.57
N PRO A 79 0.28 11.80 -2.93
CA PRO A 79 -0.90 11.04 -3.32
C PRO A 79 -2.17 11.75 -2.85
N GLU A 80 -3.25 11.47 -3.56
CA GLU A 80 -4.62 11.77 -3.10
C GLU A 80 -5.44 10.49 -3.19
N GLY A 81 -6.53 10.42 -2.44
CA GLY A 81 -7.39 9.24 -2.47
C GLY A 81 -8.86 9.57 -2.33
N VAL A 82 -9.71 8.69 -2.84
CA VAL A 82 -11.15 8.68 -2.52
C VAL A 82 -11.48 7.34 -1.90
N TYR A 83 -12.05 7.36 -0.69
CA TYR A 83 -12.62 6.19 -0.06
C TYR A 83 -13.99 5.89 -0.68
N VAL A 84 -14.18 4.63 -1.07
CA VAL A 84 -15.39 4.09 -1.68
C VAL A 84 -15.97 3.04 -0.75
N PRO A 85 -17.17 3.26 -0.18
CA PRO A 85 -17.81 2.31 0.74
C PRO A 85 -18.10 0.95 0.11
N THR A 86 -18.25 -0.08 0.93
CA THR A 86 -18.68 -1.39 0.49
C THR A 86 -19.97 -1.33 -0.32
N ALA A 87 -20.00 -2.08 -1.44
CA ALA A 87 -21.11 -2.17 -2.39
C ALA A 87 -21.47 -0.88 -3.13
N ALA A 88 -20.81 0.25 -2.85
CA ALA A 88 -21.02 1.47 -3.59
C ALA A 88 -20.45 1.34 -5.01
N LYS A 89 -21.18 1.88 -5.97
CA LYS A 89 -20.72 2.03 -7.34
C LYS A 89 -19.87 3.30 -7.48
N ALA A 90 -18.67 3.14 -8.03
CA ALA A 90 -17.78 4.27 -8.30
C ALA A 90 -17.46 4.37 -9.79
N THR A 91 -17.41 5.61 -10.29
CA THR A 91 -16.98 5.94 -11.64
C THR A 91 -15.85 6.95 -11.57
N MET A 92 -14.77 6.70 -12.31
CA MET A 92 -13.66 7.64 -12.49
C MET A 92 -13.51 8.01 -13.96
N VAL A 93 -13.31 9.29 -14.27
CA VAL A 93 -13.11 9.80 -15.64
C VAL A 93 -11.76 10.51 -15.70
N CYS A 94 -10.91 10.12 -16.65
CA CYS A 94 -9.59 10.72 -16.81
C CYS A 94 -9.69 12.13 -17.42
N THR A 95 -9.08 13.11 -16.77
CA THR A 95 -9.06 14.53 -17.22
C THR A 95 -7.69 14.96 -17.74
N SER A 96 -6.61 14.32 -17.28
CA SER A 96 -5.27 14.43 -17.85
C SER A 96 -5.15 13.69 -19.19
N ALA A 97 -3.99 13.77 -19.85
CA ALA A 97 -3.74 13.03 -21.09
C ALA A 97 -3.83 11.51 -20.87
N GLU A 98 -3.18 11.04 -19.80
CA GLU A 98 -3.18 9.66 -19.32
C GLU A 98 -3.21 9.68 -17.79
N ALA A 99 -3.71 8.61 -17.18
CA ALA A 99 -3.69 8.37 -15.75
C ALA A 99 -3.49 6.89 -15.45
N GLU A 100 -2.62 6.57 -14.48
CA GLU A 100 -2.52 5.26 -13.85
C GLU A 100 -3.13 5.36 -12.45
N ILE A 101 -4.15 4.56 -12.17
CA ILE A 101 -4.93 4.62 -10.94
C ILE A 101 -4.85 3.28 -10.22
N PHE A 102 -4.50 3.32 -8.94
CA PHE A 102 -4.55 2.17 -8.03
C PHE A 102 -5.91 2.13 -7.35
N ILE A 103 -6.53 0.95 -7.34
CA ILE A 103 -7.73 0.67 -6.55
C ILE A 103 -7.32 -0.34 -5.48
N ALA A 104 -7.11 0.13 -4.26
CA ALA A 104 -6.89 -0.71 -3.08
C ALA A 104 -8.22 -1.13 -2.48
N GLY A 105 -8.33 -2.32 -1.92
CA GLY A 105 -9.53 -2.71 -1.18
C GLY A 105 -9.26 -3.66 -0.04
N ALA A 106 -10.17 -3.66 0.93
CA ALA A 106 -10.20 -4.65 2.00
C ALA A 106 -11.63 -5.14 2.24
N ARG A 107 -11.74 -6.38 2.71
CA ARG A 107 -13.04 -6.98 3.03
C ARG A 107 -13.69 -6.25 4.21
N TYR A 108 -14.91 -5.77 4.00
CA TYR A 108 -15.67 -5.07 5.03
C TYR A 108 -17.17 -5.07 4.69
N ASP A 109 -18.03 -5.37 5.67
CA ASP A 109 -19.46 -5.58 5.41
C ASP A 109 -20.35 -4.37 5.76
N LYS A 110 -19.82 -3.38 6.49
CA LYS A 110 -20.62 -2.21 6.88
C LYS A 110 -20.46 -1.10 5.86
N ILE A 111 -21.58 -0.45 5.54
CA ILE A 111 -21.59 0.73 4.67
C ILE A 111 -21.18 1.95 5.50
N LEU A 112 -20.21 2.70 4.99
CA LEU A 112 -19.71 3.96 5.52
C LEU A 112 -19.95 5.08 4.49
N ASP A 113 -19.54 6.31 4.80
CA ASP A 113 -19.67 7.44 3.88
C ASP A 113 -18.42 7.59 3.00
N ALA A 114 -18.63 7.90 1.72
CA ALA A 114 -17.54 8.26 0.81
C ALA A 114 -16.88 9.59 1.24
N PHE A 115 -15.57 9.68 1.09
CA PHE A 115 -14.83 10.92 1.33
C PHE A 115 -13.53 10.97 0.51
N ALA A 116 -12.98 12.17 0.35
CA ALA A 116 -11.69 12.38 -0.28
C ALA A 116 -10.60 12.66 0.75
N VAL A 117 -9.37 12.25 0.44
CA VAL A 117 -8.14 12.61 1.13
C VAL A 117 -7.31 13.44 0.17
N ARG A 118 -7.13 14.73 0.49
CA ARG A 118 -6.32 15.64 -0.32
C ARG A 118 -4.91 15.79 0.22
N THR A 119 -4.04 16.33 -0.63
CA THR A 119 -2.61 16.49 -0.34
C THR A 119 -2.31 17.14 1.02
N ASN A 120 -3.10 18.15 1.41
CA ASN A 120 -2.94 18.88 2.68
C ASN A 120 -3.46 18.12 3.91
N GLU A 121 -4.06 16.95 3.71
CA GLU A 121 -4.67 16.13 4.77
C GLU A 121 -3.86 14.87 5.11
N LEU A 122 -2.82 14.57 4.33
CA LEU A 122 -1.96 13.39 4.49
C LEU A 122 -1.18 13.43 5.82
N ASP A 123 -1.16 12.28 6.50
CA ASP A 123 -0.18 12.06 7.56
C ASP A 123 1.11 11.49 6.96
N LYS A 124 2.22 12.15 7.26
CA LYS A 124 3.55 11.80 6.75
C LYS A 124 4.43 11.35 7.93
N VAL A 125 5.21 10.31 7.69
CA VAL A 125 6.18 9.78 8.64
C VAL A 125 7.50 9.63 7.92
N GLN A 126 8.59 10.06 8.55
CA GLN A 126 9.93 9.83 8.05
C GLN A 126 10.84 9.46 9.21
N TYR A 127 11.61 8.39 9.04
CA TYR A 127 12.47 7.80 10.08
C TYR A 127 13.58 6.96 9.45
N GLY A 128 14.46 6.41 10.27
CA GLY A 128 15.67 5.73 9.83
C GLY A 128 16.70 6.72 9.26
N SER A 129 17.76 6.18 8.69
CA SER A 129 18.84 6.98 8.10
C SER A 129 19.57 6.23 6.98
N ASP A 130 20.30 6.97 6.16
CA ASP A 130 21.15 6.39 5.09
C ASP A 130 22.33 5.59 5.68
N GLU A 131 22.77 5.95 6.89
CA GLU A 131 23.81 5.23 7.65
C GLU A 131 23.33 3.86 8.09
N THR A 132 22.11 3.78 8.64
CA THR A 132 21.48 2.51 9.03
C THR A 132 20.88 1.76 7.84
N LYS A 133 20.85 2.38 6.65
CA LYS A 133 20.17 1.87 5.45
C LYS A 133 18.67 1.62 5.63
N THR A 134 18.04 2.27 6.59
CA THR A 134 16.59 2.10 6.89
C THR A 134 15.78 3.37 6.68
N HIS A 135 16.34 4.34 5.95
CA HIS A 135 15.70 5.62 5.71
C HIS A 135 14.40 5.43 4.93
N ARG A 136 13.28 5.79 5.56
CA ARG A 136 11.95 5.56 5.01
C ARG A 136 11.07 6.78 5.15
N LYS A 137 10.28 7.02 4.11
CA LYS A 137 9.21 8.00 4.11
C LYS A 137 7.89 7.29 3.82
N ILE A 138 6.92 7.45 4.70
CA ILE A 138 5.58 6.88 4.60
C ILE A 138 4.58 8.01 4.44
N LYS A 139 3.64 7.84 3.51
CA LYS A 139 2.51 8.74 3.30
C LYS A 139 1.24 7.94 3.49
N HIS A 140 0.54 8.17 4.59
CA HIS A 140 -0.70 7.47 4.89
C HIS A 140 -1.87 8.15 4.18
N ILE A 141 -2.46 7.46 3.20
CA ILE A 141 -3.67 7.91 2.51
C ILE A 141 -4.87 7.59 3.40
N LEU A 142 -5.04 6.32 3.79
CA LEU A 142 -6.03 5.88 4.77
C LEU A 142 -5.34 5.46 6.08
N GLY A 143 -4.74 6.44 6.77
CA GLY A 143 -4.06 6.26 8.06
C GLY A 143 -4.96 6.32 9.29
N THR A 144 -4.37 6.44 10.48
CA THR A 144 -5.09 6.51 11.78
C THR A 144 -6.01 7.71 11.90
N LYS A 145 -5.71 8.83 11.22
CA LYS A 145 -6.59 10.02 11.14
C LYS A 145 -8.03 9.69 10.68
N TYR A 146 -8.22 8.62 9.91
CA TYR A 146 -9.52 8.22 9.35
C TYR A 146 -10.13 7.00 10.06
N HIS A 147 -9.72 6.71 11.31
CA HIS A 147 -10.16 5.52 12.04
C HIS A 147 -11.68 5.35 12.10
N ASP A 148 -12.42 6.43 12.33
CA ASP A 148 -13.89 6.37 12.45
C ASP A 148 -14.62 6.44 11.09
N LYS A 149 -13.88 6.54 9.98
CA LYS A 149 -14.42 6.72 8.62
C LYS A 149 -14.09 5.58 7.65
N VAL A 150 -13.25 4.65 8.07
CA VAL A 150 -12.77 3.52 7.24
C VAL A 150 -12.93 2.24 8.05
N GLY A 151 -13.33 1.15 7.40
CA GLY A 151 -13.59 -0.13 8.04
C GLY A 151 -12.34 -0.83 8.56
N ARG A 152 -11.72 -1.64 7.71
CA ARG A 152 -10.54 -2.48 7.98
C ARG A 152 -9.36 -2.19 7.04
N LEU A 153 -9.58 -1.35 6.04
CA LEU A 153 -8.58 -0.95 5.05
C LEU A 153 -7.57 0.04 5.64
N LEU A 154 -6.29 -0.21 5.39
CA LEU A 154 -5.20 0.78 5.48
C LEU A 154 -4.52 0.88 4.11
N VAL A 155 -4.28 2.12 3.68
CA VAL A 155 -3.62 2.41 2.40
C VAL A 155 -2.50 3.41 2.62
N SER A 156 -1.30 3.05 2.20
CA SER A 156 -0.12 3.89 2.38
C SER A 156 0.84 3.78 1.19
N GLU A 157 1.59 4.84 0.96
CA GLU A 157 2.75 4.80 0.08
C GLU A 157 4.02 4.81 0.90
N LEU A 158 4.98 3.97 0.53
CA LEU A 158 6.26 3.89 1.21
C LEU A 158 7.38 4.08 0.20
N PHE A 159 8.36 4.87 0.62
CA PHE A 159 9.56 5.17 -0.14
C PHE A 159 10.74 4.73 0.70
N THR A 160 11.55 3.83 0.16
CA THR A 160 12.92 3.65 0.63
C THR A 160 13.70 4.86 0.14
N VAL A 161 14.04 5.74 1.07
CA VAL A 161 14.71 7.01 0.76
C VAL A 161 16.18 6.73 0.47
N GLY A 162 16.72 7.41 -0.55
CA GLY A 162 18.07 7.16 -1.04
C GLY A 162 18.17 5.93 -1.94
N GLU A 163 19.39 5.46 -2.18
CA GLU A 163 19.70 4.34 -3.06
C GLU A 163 20.35 3.19 -2.27
N GLY A 164 19.96 1.94 -2.56
CA GLY A 164 20.52 0.76 -1.89
C GLY A 164 20.14 0.62 -0.41
N GLY A 165 18.87 0.88 -0.07
CA GLY A 165 18.34 0.79 1.29
C GLY A 165 17.39 -0.39 1.55
N TRP A 166 16.96 -0.50 2.80
CA TRP A 166 16.07 -1.52 3.32
C TRP A 166 14.75 -0.91 3.78
N SER A 167 13.69 -1.69 3.58
CA SER A 167 12.38 -1.44 4.14
C SER A 167 11.77 -2.72 4.72
N GLY A 168 10.72 -2.56 5.53
CA GLY A 168 10.19 -3.65 6.34
C GLY A 168 11.18 -4.15 7.40
N PHE A 169 12.23 -3.36 7.71
CA PHE A 169 13.27 -3.69 8.68
C PHE A 169 13.24 -2.75 9.91
N PRO A 170 13.35 -3.25 11.16
CA PRO A 170 13.52 -4.64 11.57
C PRO A 170 12.35 -5.48 11.12
N SER A 171 12.65 -6.74 10.81
CA SER A 171 11.65 -7.58 10.19
C SER A 171 10.46 -7.80 11.10
N HIS A 172 9.26 -7.82 10.54
CA HIS A 172 8.01 -7.96 11.29
C HIS A 172 6.98 -8.72 10.48
N LYS A 173 5.94 -9.17 11.17
CA LYS A 173 4.77 -9.87 10.61
C LYS A 173 3.48 -9.39 11.28
N HIS A 174 2.35 -9.72 10.67
CA HIS A 174 0.99 -9.51 11.16
C HIS A 174 0.09 -10.62 10.60
N ASP A 175 0.50 -11.86 10.85
CA ASP A 175 -0.09 -13.06 10.26
C ASP A 175 -0.91 -13.89 11.26
N THR A 176 -1.01 -13.41 12.50
CA THR A 176 -1.69 -14.11 13.58
C THR A 176 -2.51 -13.12 14.39
N ASP A 177 -3.75 -13.49 14.74
CA ASP A 177 -4.58 -12.71 15.66
C ASP A 177 -4.23 -13.06 17.11
N ARG A 178 -3.06 -12.57 17.58
CA ARG A 178 -2.52 -12.82 18.93
C ARG A 178 -2.69 -11.56 19.78
N LEU A 179 -3.91 -11.13 20.03
CA LEU A 179 -4.19 -9.89 20.75
C LEU A 179 -3.70 -9.95 22.21
N PRO A 180 -3.12 -8.86 22.75
CA PRO A 180 -2.86 -7.55 22.12
C PRO A 180 -1.48 -7.45 21.44
N LEU A 181 -0.76 -8.56 21.25
CA LEU A 181 0.64 -8.59 20.80
C LEU A 181 0.80 -8.52 19.28
N GLU A 182 -0.19 -9.00 18.52
CA GLU A 182 -0.18 -9.04 17.06
C GLU A 182 -1.61 -9.03 16.54
N THR A 183 -1.84 -8.32 15.44
CA THR A 183 -3.10 -8.37 14.69
C THR A 183 -2.90 -9.13 13.39
N ARG A 184 -3.97 -9.80 12.92
CA ARG A 184 -3.96 -10.45 11.60
C ARG A 184 -4.36 -9.46 10.51
N HIS A 185 -3.45 -9.21 9.58
CA HIS A 185 -3.69 -8.44 8.36
C HIS A 185 -3.09 -9.16 7.15
N ASP A 186 -3.86 -9.27 6.07
CA ASP A 186 -3.28 -9.57 4.76
C ASP A 186 -2.64 -8.30 4.21
N GLU A 187 -1.53 -8.45 3.48
CA GLU A 187 -0.81 -7.32 2.92
C GLU A 187 -0.47 -7.53 1.44
N THR A 188 -0.62 -6.46 0.66
CA THR A 188 -0.31 -6.46 -0.76
C THR A 188 0.53 -5.24 -1.09
N TYR A 189 1.63 -5.48 -1.80
CA TYR A 189 2.54 -4.46 -2.29
C TYR A 189 2.53 -4.36 -3.80
N ASN A 190 2.63 -3.14 -4.34
CA ASN A 190 2.95 -2.91 -5.74
C ASN A 190 4.14 -1.96 -5.87
N PHE A 191 5.20 -2.39 -6.56
CA PHE A 191 6.51 -1.74 -6.54
C PHE A 191 6.74 -0.82 -7.75
N ARG A 192 7.48 0.26 -7.52
CA ARG A 192 8.08 1.11 -8.56
C ARG A 192 9.54 1.37 -8.25
N PHE A 193 10.35 1.59 -9.29
CA PHE A 193 11.77 1.93 -9.15
C PHE A 193 12.15 3.22 -9.87
N LYS A 194 13.15 3.93 -9.35
CA LYS A 194 13.73 5.09 -10.02
C LYS A 194 15.25 4.96 -10.10
N PRO A 195 15.83 4.94 -11.32
CA PRO A 195 15.16 4.82 -12.63
C PRO A 195 14.32 3.53 -12.77
N SER A 196 13.39 3.49 -13.72
CA SER A 196 12.40 2.40 -13.89
C SER A 196 12.98 1.03 -14.26
N HIS A 197 14.24 0.97 -14.69
CA HIS A 197 14.97 -0.30 -14.87
C HIS A 197 15.67 -0.78 -13.60
N GLY A 198 15.44 -0.10 -12.46
CA GLY A 198 15.90 -0.53 -11.16
C GLY A 198 15.21 -1.81 -10.68
N SER A 199 15.71 -2.35 -9.58
CA SER A 199 15.26 -3.63 -9.06
C SER A 199 15.54 -3.75 -7.56
N GLY A 200 14.89 -4.72 -6.92
CA GLY A 200 15.07 -5.06 -5.52
C GLY A 200 14.81 -6.53 -5.24
N VAL A 201 14.76 -6.87 -3.96
CA VAL A 201 14.39 -8.19 -3.46
C VAL A 201 13.37 -8.05 -2.35
N GLN A 202 12.27 -8.79 -2.45
CA GLN A 202 11.38 -9.05 -1.32
C GLN A 202 11.82 -10.36 -0.68
N MET A 203 12.14 -10.34 0.62
CA MET A 203 12.35 -11.57 1.37
C MET A 203 11.07 -11.93 2.12
N LEU A 204 10.84 -13.23 2.30
CA LEU A 204 9.76 -13.74 3.12
C LEU A 204 10.22 -14.92 3.98
N GLN A 205 10.40 -14.67 5.27
CA GLN A 205 10.81 -15.68 6.24
C GLN A 205 9.63 -16.11 7.10
N ARG A 206 9.18 -17.35 6.93
CA ARG A 206 8.04 -17.90 7.68
C ARG A 206 8.35 -18.12 9.16
N GLU A 207 9.57 -18.56 9.45
CA GLU A 207 10.00 -18.95 10.79
C GLU A 207 11.38 -18.37 11.11
N ASP A 208 11.53 -17.90 12.35
CA ASP A 208 12.78 -17.33 12.83
C ASP A 208 13.92 -18.36 12.78
N GLY A 209 15.10 -17.93 12.36
CA GLY A 209 16.28 -18.79 12.20
C GLY A 209 16.23 -19.79 11.04
N LYS A 210 15.16 -19.83 10.23
CA LYS A 210 15.08 -20.68 9.02
C LYS A 210 15.15 -19.84 7.75
N SER A 211 15.74 -20.36 6.68
CA SER A 211 15.74 -19.65 5.39
C SER A 211 14.30 -19.44 4.90
N GLY A 212 14.04 -18.25 4.39
CA GLY A 212 12.81 -17.90 3.70
C GLY A 212 12.95 -17.96 2.18
N ASP A 213 11.92 -17.48 1.51
CA ASP A 213 11.90 -17.21 0.08
C ASP A 213 12.47 -15.81 -0.23
N ALA A 214 13.00 -15.63 -1.43
CA ALA A 214 13.46 -14.35 -1.93
C ALA A 214 12.96 -14.15 -3.37
N TYR A 215 12.26 -13.05 -3.62
CA TYR A 215 11.66 -12.73 -4.90
C TYR A 215 12.35 -11.51 -5.51
N HIS A 216 12.81 -11.66 -6.76
CA HIS A 216 13.38 -10.56 -7.51
C HIS A 216 12.26 -9.60 -7.96
N LEU A 217 12.38 -8.33 -7.56
CA LEU A 217 11.43 -7.28 -7.86
C LEU A 217 11.91 -6.44 -9.03
N VAL A 218 11.02 -6.19 -9.97
CA VAL A 218 11.18 -5.21 -11.07
C VAL A 218 10.00 -4.24 -11.07
N ASP A 219 10.10 -3.13 -11.81
CA ASP A 219 9.05 -2.12 -11.88
C ASP A 219 7.69 -2.73 -12.27
N GLY A 220 6.65 -2.41 -11.49
CA GLY A 220 5.31 -2.99 -11.66
C GLY A 220 5.06 -4.31 -10.93
N SER A 221 6.06 -4.91 -10.28
CA SER A 221 5.88 -6.16 -9.52
C SER A 221 4.85 -6.01 -8.41
N THR A 222 4.02 -7.05 -8.21
CA THR A 222 3.10 -7.14 -7.08
C THR A 222 3.48 -8.31 -6.18
N ILE A 223 3.47 -8.09 -4.86
CA ILE A 223 3.67 -9.14 -3.85
C ILE A 223 2.41 -9.22 -2.99
N CYS A 224 1.88 -10.43 -2.80
CA CYS A 224 0.84 -10.75 -1.84
C CYS A 224 1.45 -11.52 -0.66
N LEU A 225 1.38 -10.95 0.54
CA LEU A 225 1.95 -11.49 1.76
C LEU A 225 0.85 -12.13 2.62
N ASP A 226 0.87 -13.46 2.68
CA ASP A 226 -0.03 -14.26 3.49
C ASP A 226 0.47 -14.42 4.94
N SER A 227 1.76 -14.72 5.15
CA SER A 227 2.34 -14.89 6.49
C SER A 227 3.87 -14.77 6.53
N GLY A 228 4.44 -14.55 7.71
CA GLY A 228 5.89 -14.46 7.91
C GLY A 228 6.45 -13.04 7.85
N TYR A 229 7.74 -12.96 8.14
CA TYR A 229 8.54 -11.74 8.21
C TYR A 229 8.97 -11.28 6.83
N HIS A 230 8.70 -10.02 6.47
CA HIS A 230 8.75 -9.58 5.07
C HIS A 230 9.54 -8.28 4.81
N PRO A 231 10.86 -8.26 5.08
CA PRO A 231 11.68 -7.11 4.71
C PRO A 231 11.97 -7.11 3.21
N CYS A 232 12.21 -5.93 2.64
CA CYS A 232 12.62 -5.77 1.25
C CYS A 232 13.84 -4.84 1.14
N ALA A 233 14.68 -5.09 0.15
CA ALA A 233 15.86 -4.27 -0.15
C ALA A 233 15.82 -3.82 -1.60
N VAL A 234 16.27 -2.60 -1.85
CA VAL A 234 16.51 -2.10 -3.21
C VAL A 234 17.98 -2.30 -3.57
N LEU A 235 18.26 -2.61 -4.84
CA LEU A 235 19.63 -2.72 -5.32
C LEU A 235 20.37 -1.36 -5.25
N PRO A 236 21.71 -1.36 -5.11
CA PRO A 236 22.49 -0.13 -5.12
C PRO A 236 22.26 0.69 -6.39
N GLY A 237 22.20 2.02 -6.27
CA GLY A 237 21.98 2.93 -7.40
C GLY A 237 20.52 3.16 -7.79
N TYR A 238 19.57 2.55 -7.08
CA TYR A 238 18.14 2.68 -7.36
C TYR A 238 17.33 3.08 -6.13
N GLN A 239 16.30 3.90 -6.35
CA GLN A 239 15.27 4.19 -5.35
C GLN A 239 14.11 3.21 -5.52
N MET A 240 13.41 2.93 -4.41
CA MET A 240 12.25 2.03 -4.41
C MET A 240 11.05 2.69 -3.75
N TYR A 241 9.92 2.59 -4.44
CA TYR A 241 8.60 2.91 -3.95
C TYR A 241 7.78 1.62 -3.89
N TYR A 242 6.86 1.53 -2.92
CA TYR A 242 5.80 0.55 -2.98
C TYR A 242 4.50 1.08 -2.37
N PHE A 243 3.42 0.80 -3.06
CA PHE A 243 2.06 1.02 -2.61
C PHE A 243 1.64 -0.14 -1.71
N THR A 244 1.12 0.15 -0.53
CA THR A 244 0.79 -0.84 0.51
C THR A 244 -0.70 -0.84 0.80
N ILE A 245 -1.27 -2.04 0.79
CA ILE A 245 -2.67 -2.34 1.10
C ILE A 245 -2.67 -3.33 2.24
N LEU A 246 -3.31 -2.98 3.35
CA LEU A 246 -3.55 -3.89 4.46
C LEU A 246 -5.05 -4.03 4.71
N GLY A 247 -5.51 -5.27 4.80
CA GLY A 247 -6.86 -5.63 5.18
C GLY A 247 -6.84 -6.38 6.50
N GLY A 248 -7.38 -5.78 7.55
CA GLY A 248 -7.45 -6.41 8.88
C GLY A 248 -8.51 -7.53 8.95
N LEU A 249 -8.22 -8.61 9.68
CA LEU A 249 -9.17 -9.72 9.88
C LEU A 249 -10.22 -9.40 10.96
N SER A 250 -9.75 -9.08 12.17
CA SER A 250 -10.59 -8.85 13.35
C SER A 250 -10.80 -7.36 13.61
N GLN A 251 -9.77 -6.55 13.36
CA GLN A 251 -9.77 -5.11 13.61
C GLN A 251 -8.92 -4.35 12.58
N ARG A 252 -9.12 -3.02 12.53
CA ARG A 252 -8.36 -2.12 11.64
C ARG A 252 -6.96 -1.84 12.13
N SER A 253 -6.82 -1.46 13.40
CA SER A 253 -5.52 -1.07 13.99
C SER A 253 -4.49 -2.17 13.80
N LEU A 254 -3.29 -1.78 13.37
CA LEU A 254 -2.20 -2.70 13.06
C LEU A 254 -1.26 -2.80 14.27
N VAL A 255 -1.09 -4.01 14.79
CA VAL A 255 -0.04 -4.33 15.76
C VAL A 255 0.91 -5.34 15.14
N GLN A 256 2.10 -4.86 14.79
CA GLN A 256 3.15 -5.66 14.17
C GLN A 256 3.89 -6.48 15.22
N TYR A 257 4.16 -7.74 14.90
CA TYR A 257 5.06 -8.60 15.66
C TYR A 257 6.46 -8.56 15.05
N PHE A 258 7.38 -7.86 15.71
CA PHE A 258 8.78 -7.80 15.28
C PHE A 258 9.49 -9.12 15.53
N GLN A 259 10.37 -9.49 14.60
CA GLN A 259 11.14 -10.72 14.68
C GLN A 259 12.05 -10.68 15.91
N PRO A 260 11.92 -11.64 16.85
CA PRO A 260 12.66 -11.60 18.11
C PRO A 260 14.18 -11.53 17.95
N SER A 261 14.74 -12.23 16.96
CA SER A 261 16.17 -12.23 16.66
C SER A 261 16.71 -10.89 16.13
N HIS A 262 15.84 -9.94 15.79
CA HIS A 262 16.20 -8.60 15.32
C HIS A 262 15.62 -7.49 16.21
N ALA A 263 15.10 -7.83 17.40
CA ALA A 263 14.45 -6.87 18.28
C ALA A 263 15.41 -5.78 18.79
N ASP A 264 16.71 -6.07 18.89
CA ASP A 264 17.77 -5.12 19.24
C ASP A 264 17.85 -3.94 18.25
N GLN A 265 17.46 -4.15 16.98
CA GLN A 265 17.46 -3.12 15.95
C GLN A 265 16.41 -2.02 16.18
N LEU A 266 15.40 -2.28 17.02
CA LEU A 266 14.45 -1.25 17.45
C LEU A 266 15.11 -0.15 18.29
N GLU A 267 16.30 -0.41 18.83
CA GLU A 267 17.09 0.54 19.60
C GLU A 267 18.11 1.29 18.74
N THR A 268 18.42 0.81 17.53
CA THR A 268 19.46 1.37 16.66
C THR A 268 18.91 2.25 15.55
N ILE A 269 17.66 2.04 15.13
CA ILE A 269 17.04 2.76 14.01
C ILE A 269 16.41 4.07 14.53
N PRO A 270 16.89 5.24 14.07
CA PRO A 270 16.35 6.53 14.52
C PRO A 270 14.86 6.67 14.22
N GLY A 271 14.07 7.12 15.19
CA GLY A 271 12.64 7.44 15.01
C GLY A 271 11.69 6.25 14.82
N ILE A 272 12.18 5.00 14.88
CA ILE A 272 11.33 3.82 14.64
C ILE A 272 10.21 3.65 15.68
N LYS A 273 10.50 3.99 16.95
CA LYS A 273 9.52 3.88 18.04
C LYS A 273 8.35 4.86 17.87
N ASP A 274 8.63 6.06 17.36
CA ASP A 274 7.60 7.06 17.05
C ASP A 274 6.73 6.60 15.88
N MET A 275 7.35 5.97 14.86
CA MET A 275 6.62 5.35 13.77
C MET A 275 5.69 4.25 14.27
N ILE A 276 6.15 3.33 15.12
CA ILE A 276 5.32 2.26 15.68
C ILE A 276 4.12 2.83 16.44
N ALA A 277 4.31 3.93 17.18
CA ALA A 277 3.23 4.58 17.91
C ALA A 277 2.14 5.18 16.99
N LYS A 278 2.46 5.54 15.75
CA LYS A 278 1.48 6.06 14.78
C LYS A 278 0.55 4.98 14.19
N PHE A 279 0.88 3.70 14.32
CA PHE A 279 0.07 2.59 13.82
C PHE A 279 -0.86 1.97 14.87
N LYS A 280 -0.57 2.19 16.16
CA LYS A 280 -1.45 1.82 17.27
C LYS A 280 -2.65 2.74 17.35
#